data_AF-A3J1J9-F1
#
_entry.id   AF-A3J1J9-F1
#
_cell.length_a   1.000
_cell.length_b   1.000
_cell.length_c   1.000
_cell.angle_alpha   90.00
_cell.angle_beta   90.00
_cell.angle_gamma   90.00
#
_symmetry.space_group_name_H-M   'P 1'
#
loop_
_entity.id
_entity.type
_entity.pdbx_description
1 polymer ?
#
loop_
_entity_poly.entity_id
_entity_poly.type
_entity_poly.pdbx_seq_one_letter_code
_entity_poly.pdbx_strand_id
1 'polypeptide(L)'
;MFLVSLASVQAQNCHMLKDGKYRVEYDSVFKNYPKYSFEIKGNVYYKFENEIKRDFKIIKISDCSFSLENDEIIDESKLTDLQKMLLQQKPYFEIYKVEENEYYFICRIDLHVQCYSGKFIRE
;
A
#
# COMPACT_ATOMS: atom_id res chain seq x y z
N MET A 1 -35.31 24.88 18.61
CA MET A 1 -33.92 25.32 18.38
C MET A 1 -33.03 24.12 18.67
N PHE A 2 -32.78 23.28 17.67
CA PHE A 2 -31.93 22.09 17.81
C PHE A 2 -30.52 22.48 17.41
N LEU A 3 -29.62 22.55 18.39
CA LEU A 3 -28.18 22.64 18.16
C LEU A 3 -27.71 21.26 17.73
N VAL A 4 -27.61 21.06 16.42
CA VAL A 4 -26.85 19.93 15.86
C VAL A 4 -25.38 20.32 16.00
N SER A 5 -24.72 19.77 17.01
CA SER A 5 -23.27 19.82 17.13
C SER A 5 -22.67 19.14 15.90
N LEU A 6 -22.15 19.93 14.95
CA LEU A 6 -21.20 19.43 13.97
C LEU A 6 -19.97 18.95 14.74
N ALA A 7 -19.95 17.65 15.05
CA ALA A 7 -18.71 16.98 15.35
C ALA A 7 -17.83 17.18 14.12
N SER A 8 -16.81 18.01 14.28
CA SER A 8 -15.74 18.20 13.31
C SER A 8 -15.23 16.83 12.92
N VAL A 9 -15.55 16.38 11.70
CA VAL A 9 -14.85 15.28 11.04
C VAL A 9 -13.41 15.75 10.98
N GLN A 10 -12.60 15.30 11.92
CA GLN A 10 -11.19 15.65 11.97
C GLN A 10 -10.62 15.17 10.64
N ALA A 11 -10.28 16.12 9.76
CA ALA A 11 -9.81 15.83 8.42
C ALA A 11 -8.67 14.82 8.56
N GLN A 12 -8.88 13.64 8.00
CA GLN A 12 -7.90 12.57 8.07
C GLN A 12 -6.63 13.12 7.42
N ASN A 13 -5.54 13.25 8.19
CA ASN A 13 -4.26 13.74 7.67
C ASN A 13 -3.62 12.62 6.85
N CYS A 14 -4.19 12.33 5.70
CA CYS A 14 -3.70 11.37 4.74
C CYS A 14 -3.31 12.09 3.45
N HIS A 15 -2.24 11.63 2.83
CA HIS A 15 -1.85 12.05 1.50
C HIS A 15 -0.93 11.00 0.87
N MET A 16 -0.83 11.09 -0.45
CA MET A 16 0.01 10.23 -1.26
C MET A 16 1.47 10.30 -0.81
N LEU A 17 2.16 9.16 -0.90
CA LEU A 17 3.60 9.07 -0.66
C LEU A 17 4.36 10.05 -1.57
N LYS A 18 5.37 10.72 -1.02
CA LYS A 18 6.27 11.62 -1.74
C LYS A 18 7.42 10.84 -2.38
N ASP A 19 8.10 11.41 -3.37
CA ASP A 19 9.34 10.83 -3.89
C ASP A 19 10.37 10.62 -2.78
N GLY A 20 11.08 9.50 -2.78
CA GLY A 20 12.07 9.19 -1.74
C GLY A 20 12.22 7.70 -1.48
N LYS A 21 13.13 7.37 -0.57
CA LYS A 21 13.37 6.00 -0.12
C LYS A 21 12.55 5.72 1.13
N TYR A 22 12.08 4.49 1.24
CA TYR A 22 11.20 4.05 2.29
C TYR A 22 11.62 2.67 2.79
N ARG A 23 11.42 2.46 4.08
CA ARG A 23 11.37 1.13 4.69
C ARG A 23 9.97 0.83 5.22
N VAL A 24 9.63 -0.45 5.29
CA VAL A 24 8.35 -0.91 5.84
C VAL A 24 8.54 -1.40 7.28
N GLU A 25 7.68 -0.93 8.17
CA GLU A 25 7.51 -1.47 9.52
C GLU A 25 6.06 -1.94 9.69
N TYR A 26 5.87 -3.25 9.85
CA TYR A 26 4.55 -3.84 9.96
C TYR A 26 4.00 -3.76 11.38
N ASP A 27 2.66 -3.76 11.49
CA ASP A 27 1.99 -3.93 12.77
C ASP A 27 2.35 -5.28 13.41
N SER A 28 2.23 -5.37 14.74
CA SER A 28 2.72 -6.52 15.53
C SER A 28 2.18 -7.88 15.07
N VAL A 29 0.94 -7.92 14.57
CA VAL A 29 0.30 -9.13 14.04
C VAL A 29 0.93 -9.61 12.72
N PHE A 30 1.60 -8.72 11.99
CA PHE A 30 2.30 -8.98 10.73
C PHE A 30 3.82 -8.93 10.88
N LYS A 31 4.36 -8.95 12.11
CA LYS A 31 5.81 -8.79 12.38
C LYS A 31 6.73 -9.79 11.66
N ASN A 32 6.19 -10.94 11.24
CA ASN A 32 6.92 -11.99 10.53
C ASN A 32 6.86 -11.85 8.99
N TYR A 33 6.16 -10.83 8.46
CA TYR A 33 6.12 -10.59 7.03
C TYR A 33 7.50 -10.19 6.50
N PRO A 34 7.83 -10.56 5.24
CA PRO A 34 9.08 -10.16 4.60
C PRO A 34 9.26 -8.65 4.66
N LYS A 35 10.37 -8.22 5.27
CA LYS A 35 10.78 -6.82 5.27
C LYS A 35 11.39 -6.49 3.92
N TYR A 36 11.05 -5.32 3.40
CA TYR A 36 11.60 -4.81 2.16
C TYR A 36 11.76 -3.29 2.26
N SER A 37 12.54 -2.72 1.36
CA SER A 37 12.62 -1.28 1.15
C SER A 37 12.12 -0.93 -0.25
N PHE A 38 11.77 0.32 -0.47
CA PHE A 38 11.37 0.78 -1.79
C PHE A 38 11.74 2.24 -2.03
N GLU A 39 11.75 2.65 -3.28
CA GLU A 39 11.98 4.03 -3.69
C GLU A 39 10.85 4.49 -4.62
N ILE A 40 10.31 5.69 -4.36
CA ILE A 40 9.35 6.35 -5.26
C ILE A 40 10.09 7.44 -6.03
N LYS A 41 9.93 7.42 -7.36
CA LYS A 41 10.36 8.50 -8.27
C LYS A 41 9.21 8.80 -9.23
N GLY A 42 8.54 9.93 -9.05
CA GLY A 42 7.34 10.26 -9.79
C GLY A 42 6.25 9.20 -9.59
N ASN A 43 5.84 8.53 -10.68
CA ASN A 43 4.79 7.51 -10.67
C ASN A 43 5.34 6.07 -10.66
N VAL A 44 6.62 5.87 -10.35
CA VAL A 44 7.26 4.54 -10.32
C VAL A 44 7.64 4.16 -8.90
N TYR A 45 7.32 2.93 -8.53
CA TYR A 45 7.63 2.29 -7.27
C TYR A 45 8.69 1.21 -7.49
N TYR A 46 9.90 1.41 -6.97
CA TYR A 46 10.99 0.44 -7.04
C TYR A 46 11.08 -0.35 -5.74
N LYS A 47 10.62 -1.60 -5.73
CA LYS A 47 10.72 -2.51 -4.57
C LYS A 47 12.09 -3.21 -4.57
N PHE A 48 12.73 -3.27 -3.40
CA PHE A 48 13.98 -3.99 -3.16
C PHE A 48 13.74 -5.06 -2.07
N GLU A 49 13.82 -6.32 -2.45
CA GLU A 49 13.57 -7.47 -1.56
C GLU A 49 14.53 -8.62 -1.93
N ASN A 50 15.33 -9.09 -0.97
CA ASN A 50 16.29 -10.18 -1.17
C ASN A 50 17.19 -10.01 -2.42
N GLU A 51 17.80 -8.84 -2.59
CA GLU A 51 18.63 -8.47 -3.76
C GLU A 51 17.89 -8.36 -5.11
N ILE A 52 16.58 -8.65 -5.14
CA ILE A 52 15.74 -8.50 -6.31
C ILE A 52 15.16 -7.09 -6.32
N LYS A 53 15.36 -6.39 -7.44
CA LYS A 53 14.68 -5.13 -7.74
C LYS A 53 13.49 -5.41 -8.65
N ARG A 54 12.30 -4.96 -8.27
CA ARG A 54 11.11 -4.95 -9.13
C ARG A 54 10.54 -3.54 -9.21
N ASP A 55 10.12 -3.14 -10.39
CA ASP A 55 9.43 -1.88 -10.62
C ASP A 55 7.94 -2.09 -10.85
N PHE A 56 7.16 -1.15 -10.34
CA PHE A 56 5.72 -1.09 -10.48
C PHE A 56 5.32 0.33 -10.86
N LYS A 57 4.31 0.44 -11.73
CA LYS A 57 3.60 1.68 -11.96
C LYS A 57 2.64 1.94 -10.81
N ILE A 58 2.66 3.16 -10.28
CA ILE A 58 1.73 3.61 -9.26
C ILE A 58 0.45 4.07 -9.95
N ILE A 59 -0.68 3.46 -9.58
CA ILE A 59 -2.01 3.88 -10.02
C ILE A 59 -2.69 4.57 -8.83
N LYS A 60 -2.83 5.90 -8.93
CA LYS A 60 -3.52 6.70 -7.91
C LYS A 60 -5.02 6.42 -7.98
N ILE A 61 -5.61 6.01 -6.86
CA ILE A 61 -7.05 5.78 -6.71
C ILE A 61 -7.71 7.00 -6.07
N SER A 62 -7.08 7.57 -5.05
CA SER A 62 -7.49 8.81 -4.39
C SER A 62 -6.27 9.56 -3.85
N ASP A 63 -6.47 10.68 -3.14
CA ASP A 63 -5.37 11.36 -2.44
C ASP A 63 -4.75 10.50 -1.33
N CYS A 64 -5.47 9.49 -0.84
CA CYS A 64 -5.07 8.65 0.27
C CYS A 64 -4.95 7.17 -0.12
N SER A 65 -5.04 6.82 -1.40
CA SER A 65 -4.93 5.42 -1.83
C SER A 65 -4.34 5.23 -3.22
N PHE A 66 -3.64 4.11 -3.38
CA PHE A 66 -2.99 3.72 -4.63
C PHE A 66 -2.89 2.21 -4.77
N SER A 67 -2.83 1.71 -5.99
CA SER A 67 -2.42 0.34 -6.31
C SER A 67 -1.09 0.33 -7.06
N LEU A 68 -0.49 -0.85 -7.14
CA LEU A 68 0.74 -1.11 -7.88
C LEU A 68 0.42 -2.06 -9.03
N GLU A 69 0.84 -1.71 -10.24
CA GLU A 69 0.76 -2.58 -11.42
C GLU A 69 2.16 -2.85 -11.96
N ASN A 70 2.44 -4.08 -12.38
CA ASN A 70 3.62 -4.40 -13.18
C ASN A 70 3.20 -5.10 -14.47
N ASP A 71 4.03 -4.98 -15.51
CA ASP A 71 3.80 -5.61 -16.81
C ASP A 71 4.32 -7.07 -16.85
N GLU A 72 4.49 -7.70 -15.68
CA GLU A 72 5.00 -9.07 -15.58
C GLU A 72 3.91 -10.05 -16.02
N ILE A 73 4.05 -10.59 -17.24
CA ILE A 73 3.13 -11.59 -17.78
C ILE A 73 3.39 -12.92 -17.08
N ILE A 74 2.44 -13.35 -16.26
CA ILE A 74 2.51 -14.64 -15.57
C ILE A 74 1.96 -15.73 -16.50
N ASP A 75 2.75 -16.78 -16.73
CA ASP A 75 2.31 -17.96 -17.47
C ASP A 75 1.31 -18.79 -16.64
N GLU A 76 0.02 -18.48 -16.80
CA GLU A 76 -1.06 -19.12 -16.08
C GLU A 76 -1.21 -20.63 -16.37
N SER A 77 -0.60 -21.16 -17.43
CA SER A 77 -0.67 -22.58 -17.76
C SER A 77 -0.04 -23.48 -16.70
N LYS A 78 0.86 -22.92 -15.90
CA LYS A 78 1.58 -23.59 -14.80
C LYS A 78 0.90 -23.44 -13.44
N LEU A 79 -0.25 -22.76 -13.39
CA LEU A 79 -0.93 -22.43 -12.15
C LEU A 79 -2.16 -23.31 -11.94
N THR A 80 -2.38 -23.69 -10.68
CA THR A 80 -3.63 -24.27 -10.22
C THR A 80 -4.76 -23.24 -10.28
N ASP A 81 -6.02 -23.69 -10.29
CA ASP A 81 -7.17 -22.78 -10.33
C ASP A 81 -7.22 -21.84 -9.13
N LEU A 82 -6.83 -22.32 -7.94
CA LEU A 82 -6.71 -21.46 -6.76
C LEU A 82 -5.66 -20.35 -6.98
N GLN A 83 -4.51 -20.67 -7.56
CA GLN A 83 -3.47 -19.66 -7.85
C GLN A 83 -3.95 -18.64 -8.88
N LYS A 84 -4.66 -19.08 -9.93
CA LYS A 84 -5.26 -18.17 -10.91
C LYS A 84 -6.29 -17.22 -10.26
N MET A 85 -7.13 -17.75 -9.37
CA MET A 85 -8.08 -16.93 -8.61
C MET A 85 -7.38 -15.91 -7.71
N LEU A 86 -6.28 -16.29 -7.05
CA LEU A 86 -5.49 -15.37 -6.23
C LEU A 86 -4.79 -14.29 -7.06
N LEU A 87 -4.34 -14.59 -8.27
CA LEU A 87 -3.73 -13.60 -9.18
C LEU A 87 -4.70 -12.53 -9.67
N GLN A 88 -6.00 -12.83 -9.73
CA GLN A 88 -7.01 -11.84 -10.11
C GLN A 88 -7.24 -10.78 -9.02
N GLN A 89 -6.76 -11.01 -7.80
CA GLN A 89 -6.84 -10.03 -6.74
C GLN A 89 -5.94 -8.83 -7.04
N LYS A 90 -6.51 -7.63 -6.95
CA LYS A 90 -5.80 -6.36 -7.17
C LYS A 90 -5.69 -5.60 -5.87
N PRO A 91 -4.70 -5.92 -5.02
CA PRO A 91 -4.52 -5.23 -3.76
C PRO A 91 -4.27 -3.73 -3.98
N TYR A 92 -4.71 -2.92 -3.02
CA TYR A 92 -4.43 -1.50 -2.96
C TYR A 92 -4.02 -1.09 -1.55
N PHE A 93 -3.29 0.02 -1.45
CA PHE A 93 -2.85 0.60 -0.21
C PHE A 93 -3.73 1.82 0.11
N GLU A 94 -4.19 1.89 1.35
CA GLU A 94 -4.88 3.04 1.92
C GLU A 94 -3.99 3.66 2.99
N ILE A 95 -3.58 4.91 2.78
CA ILE A 95 -2.89 5.74 3.78
C ILE A 95 -3.96 6.38 4.65
N TYR A 96 -3.97 6.05 5.94
CA TYR A 96 -5.01 6.56 6.86
C TYR A 96 -4.50 7.65 7.81
N LYS A 97 -3.17 7.83 7.89
CA LYS A 97 -2.52 8.82 8.75
C LYS A 97 -1.09 9.09 8.25
N VAL A 98 -0.67 10.35 8.31
CA VAL A 98 0.71 10.77 8.07
C VAL A 98 1.22 11.59 9.26
N GLU A 99 2.39 11.23 9.78
CA GLU A 99 3.09 11.94 10.85
C GLU A 99 4.55 12.12 10.43
N GLU A 100 4.97 13.36 10.17
CA GLU A 100 6.32 13.68 9.71
C GLU A 100 6.74 12.88 8.46
N ASN A 101 7.58 11.85 8.63
CA ASN A 101 8.08 10.96 7.58
C ASN A 101 7.41 9.58 7.60
N GLU A 102 6.42 9.35 8.47
CA GLU A 102 5.71 8.09 8.64
C GLU A 102 4.34 8.13 7.96
N TYR A 103 4.07 7.18 7.07
CA TYR A 103 2.81 7.01 6.36
C TYR A 103 2.19 5.69 6.81
N TYR A 104 1.17 5.78 7.64
CA TYR A 104 0.47 4.62 8.17
C TYR A 104 -0.51 4.10 7.12
N PHE A 105 -0.44 2.80 6.85
CA PHE A 105 -1.16 2.18 5.74
C PHE A 105 -1.89 0.89 6.10
N ILE A 106 -2.90 0.58 5.31
CA ILE A 106 -3.57 -0.71 5.25
C ILE A 106 -3.48 -1.22 3.80
N CYS A 107 -2.94 -2.42 3.60
CA CYS A 107 -3.07 -3.17 2.34
C CYS A 107 -4.43 -3.86 2.34
N ARG A 108 -5.23 -3.64 1.31
CA ARG A 108 -6.57 -4.20 1.14
C ARG A 108 -6.67 -4.99 -0.16
N ILE A 109 -7.35 -6.13 -0.11
CA ILE A 109 -7.84 -6.82 -1.31
C ILE A 109 -9.17 -6.18 -1.75
N ASP A 110 -10.04 -5.92 -0.78
CA ASP A 110 -11.30 -5.20 -0.92
C ASP A 110 -11.64 -4.45 0.39
N LEU A 111 -12.86 -3.91 0.49
CA LEU A 111 -13.32 -3.16 1.66
C LEU A 111 -13.37 -3.99 2.96
N HIS A 112 -13.50 -5.31 2.86
CA HIS A 112 -13.68 -6.24 3.97
C HIS A 112 -12.43 -7.07 4.25
N VAL A 113 -11.53 -7.23 3.28
CA VAL A 113 -10.34 -8.10 3.38
C VAL A 113 -9.05 -7.28 3.37
N GLN A 114 -8.29 -7.40 4.46
CA GLN A 114 -6.97 -6.81 4.63
C GLN A 114 -5.87 -7.86 4.39
N CYS A 115 -4.83 -7.49 3.64
CA CYS A 115 -3.63 -8.32 3.43
C CYS A 115 -2.61 -8.14 4.56
N TYR A 116 -2.26 -6.91 4.89
CA TYR A 116 -1.36 -6.52 5.99
C TYR A 116 -1.46 -5.01 6.25
N SER A 117 -0.89 -4.54 7.36
CA SER A 117 -0.84 -3.11 7.71
C SER A 117 0.46 -2.76 8.42
N GLY A 118 0.73 -1.46 8.51
CA GLY A 118 1.91 -0.94 9.18
C GLY A 118 2.15 0.52 8.82
N LYS A 119 3.43 0.90 8.76
CA LYS A 119 3.88 2.22 8.31
C LYS A 119 5.01 2.13 7.29
N PHE A 120 4.97 3.04 6.32
CA PHE A 120 6.09 3.35 5.44
C PHE A 120 6.85 4.54 6.05
N ILE A 121 8.15 4.36 6.30
CA ILE A 121 9.00 5.38 6.92
C ILE A 121 9.93 5.92 5.84
N ARG A 122 9.80 7.20 5.50
CA ARG A 122 10.67 7.89 4.53
C ARG A 122 12.03 8.21 5.14
N GLU A 123 13.10 7.86 4.43
CA GLU A 123 14.50 8.08 4.79
C GLU A 123 15.09 9.35 4.17
#